data_AF-A0A1M5JQP7-F1
#
_entry.id   AF-A0A1M5JQP7-F1
#
_cell.length_a   1.000
_cell.length_b   1.000
_cell.length_c   1.000
_cell.angle_alpha   90.00
_cell.angle_beta   90.00
_cell.angle_gamma   90.00
#
_symmetry.space_group_name_H-M   'P 1'
#
loop_
_entity.id
_entity.type
_entity.pdbx_description
1 polymer ?
#
loop_
_entity_poly.entity_id
_entity_poly.type
_entity_poly.pdbx_seq_one_letter_code
_entity_poly.pdbx_strand_id
1 'polypeptide(L)'
;MSESASIAQEFYKIREYWRSIDQQPGWKLMIWVAEYQDVDVLDKFMETERSPVGVFDDIFFRFDTIYSGDDKEFVKDLWQEFRAWFMPAPQEKHDIIKALKNDDLLLEDYTPPEGIEESIDRLWLEMLAFKKCIKDLEKTNFCIYFPPSLPTGPKMGGWFNAILGKLPKGIRLATIDYAQSRKVDLATKATSGKVKELFPKLNMLAAISNEMDKGSGNSDTTSIDARFTKQIRVVMDVTLKKDSDLLGKEVEKLFVLSRQMGGESHVLSGYMVAAQAYYMIVDFKTSEGYADEAVNRAAVLMEKDKSMGYNLWKTCVMQKGAILVAQKKRKEGIVLYDGLAVTAAAHEDPYTAMEGNRFSGQLYYELDKLPLAFETLLLGLVCGSYLDKEMIRQSSFMQIAALALYIGKQIKSKKELLVLEEQLALWIGDDWQELLQSDGMEKATVRRKKTLFETT
;
A
#
# COMPACT_ATOMS: atom_id res chain seq x y z
N MET A 1 -30.47 5.72 -17.93
CA MET A 1 -29.61 6.79 -17.38
C MET A 1 -29.32 6.42 -15.94
N SER A 2 -28.18 5.77 -15.67
CA SER A 2 -27.73 5.55 -14.30
C SER A 2 -27.09 6.85 -13.81
N GLU A 3 -27.55 7.38 -12.67
CA GLU A 3 -26.87 8.51 -12.03
C GLU A 3 -25.39 8.18 -11.85
N SER A 4 -24.51 8.98 -12.43
CA SER A 4 -23.07 8.86 -12.26
C SER A 4 -22.71 9.26 -10.83
N ALA A 5 -22.55 8.28 -9.94
CA ALA A 5 -22.11 8.51 -8.56
C ALA A 5 -20.83 9.36 -8.56
N SER A 6 -20.78 10.48 -7.83
CA SER A 6 -19.55 11.25 -7.63
C SER A 6 -18.96 11.02 -6.24
N ILE A 7 -17.65 11.26 -6.06
CA ILE A 7 -17.04 11.15 -4.71
C ILE A 7 -17.76 12.08 -3.73
N ALA A 8 -18.12 13.29 -4.17
CA ALA A 8 -18.89 14.23 -3.35
C ALA A 8 -20.25 13.63 -2.94
N GLN A 9 -21.00 13.01 -3.85
CA GLN A 9 -22.27 12.37 -3.54
C GLN A 9 -22.12 11.21 -2.55
N GLU A 10 -21.10 10.36 -2.74
CA GLU A 10 -20.82 9.25 -1.80
C GLU A 10 -20.39 9.79 -0.43
N PHE A 11 -19.60 10.86 -0.38
CA PHE A 11 -19.24 11.53 0.87
C PHE A 11 -20.46 12.15 1.58
N TYR A 12 -21.41 12.74 0.83
CA TYR A 12 -22.68 13.20 1.40
C TYR A 12 -23.51 12.04 1.97
N LYS A 13 -23.52 10.86 1.33
CA LYS A 13 -24.20 9.68 1.90
C LYS A 13 -23.59 9.29 3.24
N ILE A 14 -22.25 9.27 3.36
CA ILE A 14 -21.56 9.01 4.64
C ILE A 14 -22.03 10.00 5.71
N ARG A 15 -22.12 11.29 5.38
CA ARG A 15 -22.65 12.31 6.29
C ARG A 15 -24.09 12.03 6.71
N GLU A 16 -24.97 11.64 5.79
CA GLU A 16 -26.36 11.28 6.16
C GLU A 16 -26.41 10.04 7.06
N TYR A 17 -25.57 9.04 6.80
CA TYR A 17 -25.44 7.87 7.69
C TYR A 17 -25.01 8.30 9.10
N TRP A 18 -24.00 9.14 9.24
CA TRP A 18 -23.56 9.64 10.54
C TRP A 18 -24.66 10.45 11.24
N ARG A 19 -25.30 11.39 10.51
CA ARG A 19 -26.39 12.23 11.04
C ARG A 19 -27.55 11.41 11.59
N SER A 20 -27.85 10.27 10.97
CA SER A 20 -28.90 9.36 11.44
C SER A 20 -28.64 8.79 12.84
N ILE A 21 -27.37 8.72 13.26
CA ILE A 21 -26.96 8.25 14.60
C ILE A 21 -26.68 9.40 15.53
N ASP A 22 -26.06 10.47 15.06
CA ASP A 22 -25.62 11.58 15.91
C ASP A 22 -26.77 12.17 16.75
N GLN A 23 -27.95 12.27 16.13
CA GLN A 23 -29.19 12.74 16.77
C GLN A 23 -29.80 11.73 17.76
N GLN A 24 -29.34 10.47 17.78
CA GLN A 24 -29.85 9.46 18.70
C GLN A 24 -29.21 9.65 20.08
N PRO A 25 -30.00 9.68 21.16
CA PRO A 25 -29.44 9.79 22.49
C PRO A 25 -28.79 8.46 22.95
N GLY A 26 -27.70 8.56 23.71
CA GLY A 26 -27.20 7.46 24.54
C GLY A 26 -26.26 6.45 23.87
N TRP A 27 -25.90 6.64 22.59
CA TRP A 27 -24.83 5.84 22.00
C TRP A 27 -23.45 6.29 22.54
N LYS A 28 -22.51 5.35 22.55
CA LYS A 28 -21.16 5.50 23.09
C LYS A 28 -20.08 5.02 22.14
N LEU A 29 -20.39 4.06 21.27
CA LEU A 29 -19.47 3.58 20.23
C LEU A 29 -20.22 3.46 18.92
N MET A 30 -19.64 4.05 17.88
CA MET A 30 -20.06 3.88 16.51
C MET A 30 -19.03 2.99 15.80
N ILE A 31 -19.50 2.04 15.00
CA ILE A 31 -18.67 1.16 14.18
C ILE A 31 -19.15 1.26 12.73
N TRP A 32 -18.28 1.72 11.84
CA TRP A 32 -18.52 1.57 10.41
C TRP A 32 -18.16 0.16 9.98
N VAL A 33 -19.13 -0.62 9.53
CA VAL A 33 -18.89 -1.96 8.97
C VAL A 33 -18.82 -1.82 7.45
N ALA A 34 -17.60 -1.77 6.92
CA ALA A 34 -17.34 -1.36 5.55
C ALA A 34 -16.57 -2.41 4.73
N GLU A 35 -16.75 -2.38 3.42
CA GLU A 35 -15.90 -3.12 2.49
C GLU A 35 -14.52 -2.44 2.38
N TYR A 36 -13.50 -3.20 2.00
CA TYR A 36 -12.11 -2.73 1.88
C TYR A 36 -11.95 -1.42 1.11
N GLN A 37 -12.64 -1.32 -0.02
CA GLN A 37 -12.58 -0.17 -0.93
C GLN A 37 -13.21 1.11 -0.37
N ASP A 38 -14.04 0.99 0.67
CA ASP A 38 -14.79 2.12 1.26
C ASP A 38 -14.11 2.68 2.53
N VAL A 39 -13.12 1.95 3.09
CA VAL A 39 -12.44 2.32 4.33
C VAL A 39 -11.74 3.67 4.20
N ASP A 40 -11.06 3.92 3.09
CA ASP A 40 -10.32 5.18 2.89
C ASP A 40 -11.23 6.40 2.91
N VAL A 41 -12.40 6.34 2.26
CA VAL A 41 -13.33 7.48 2.24
C VAL A 41 -13.98 7.69 3.61
N LEU A 42 -14.19 6.63 4.39
CA LEU A 42 -14.69 6.71 5.76
C LEU A 42 -13.64 7.28 6.71
N ASP A 43 -12.38 6.88 6.57
CA ASP A 43 -11.26 7.46 7.31
C ASP A 43 -11.13 8.97 6.98
N LYS A 44 -11.22 9.34 5.69
CA LYS A 44 -11.23 10.74 5.26
C LYS A 44 -12.43 11.52 5.77
N PHE A 45 -13.59 10.88 5.94
CA PHE A 45 -14.73 11.49 6.61
C PHE A 45 -14.38 11.85 8.06
N MET A 46 -13.81 10.92 8.84
CA MET A 46 -13.38 11.20 10.21
C MET A 46 -12.33 12.32 10.28
N GLU A 47 -11.38 12.33 9.33
CA GLU A 47 -10.39 13.41 9.19
C GLU A 47 -11.01 14.77 8.89
N THR A 48 -12.03 14.79 8.02
CA THR A 48 -12.73 16.02 7.65
C THR A 48 -13.48 16.61 8.85
N GLU A 49 -14.14 15.76 9.65
CA GLU A 49 -14.88 16.21 10.84
C GLU A 49 -13.96 16.66 11.99
N ARG A 50 -12.67 16.30 11.96
CA ARG A 50 -11.63 16.86 12.86
C ARG A 50 -11.19 18.27 12.46
N SER A 51 -11.46 18.69 11.23
CA SER A 51 -11.02 19.98 10.71
C SER A 51 -12.08 21.08 10.89
N PRO A 52 -11.73 22.36 10.68
CA PRO A 52 -12.69 23.47 10.75
C PRO A 52 -13.84 23.39 9.74
N VAL A 53 -13.76 22.51 8.73
CA VAL A 53 -14.84 22.28 7.75
C VAL A 53 -15.76 21.10 8.11
N GLY A 54 -15.56 20.51 9.29
CA GLY A 54 -16.50 19.59 9.91
C GLY A 54 -17.87 20.25 10.11
N VAL A 55 -18.93 19.44 10.09
CA VAL A 55 -20.32 19.91 10.14
C VAL A 55 -21.10 19.37 11.34
N PHE A 56 -20.53 18.42 12.08
CA PHE A 56 -21.14 17.88 13.30
C PHE A 56 -20.64 18.63 14.54
N ASP A 57 -21.49 18.68 15.57
CA ASP A 57 -21.22 19.47 16.78
C ASP A 57 -20.14 18.84 17.67
N ASP A 58 -19.98 17.51 17.63
CA ASP A 58 -18.94 16.80 18.37
C ASP A 58 -17.53 17.22 17.92
N ILE A 59 -16.58 17.30 18.87
CA ILE A 59 -15.17 17.55 18.54
C ILE A 59 -14.47 16.21 18.36
N PHE A 60 -13.89 16.02 17.19
CA PHE A 60 -13.26 14.76 16.80
C PHE A 60 -11.78 14.73 17.16
N PHE A 61 -11.36 13.67 17.83
CA PHE A 61 -9.97 13.34 18.10
C PHE A 61 -9.64 12.01 17.42
N ARG A 62 -8.38 11.81 17.06
CA ARG A 62 -7.88 10.56 16.48
C ARG A 62 -6.67 10.11 17.27
N PHE A 63 -6.68 8.85 17.67
CA PHE A 63 -5.47 8.16 18.12
C PHE A 63 -4.89 7.35 16.97
N ASP A 64 -3.62 7.56 16.64
CA ASP A 64 -2.88 6.79 15.65
C ASP A 64 -2.20 5.54 16.24
N THR A 65 -2.22 5.39 17.57
CA THR A 65 -1.73 4.21 18.28
C THR A 65 -2.37 2.92 17.75
N ILE A 66 -1.54 1.95 17.38
CA ILE A 66 -1.97 0.66 16.80
C ILE A 66 -2.15 -0.37 17.91
N TYR A 67 -3.28 -1.08 17.90
CA TYR A 67 -3.52 -2.18 18.84
C TYR A 67 -2.72 -3.43 18.48
N SER A 68 -1.80 -3.84 19.35
CA SER A 68 -0.93 -5.03 19.20
C SER A 68 -1.53 -6.32 19.76
N GLY A 69 -2.65 -6.24 20.49
CA GLY A 69 -3.27 -7.37 21.20
C GLY A 69 -3.01 -7.40 22.71
N ASP A 70 -2.18 -6.49 23.24
CA ASP A 70 -1.97 -6.28 24.67
C ASP A 70 -2.68 -5.00 25.13
N ASP A 71 -3.72 -5.16 25.95
CA ASP A 71 -4.52 -4.04 26.48
C ASP A 71 -3.71 -3.09 27.36
N LYS A 72 -2.70 -3.57 28.10
CA LYS A 72 -1.90 -2.74 29.01
C LYS A 72 -0.90 -1.90 28.25
N GLU A 73 -0.20 -2.52 27.30
CA GLU A 73 0.72 -1.81 26.41
C GLU A 73 -0.03 -0.77 25.59
N PHE A 74 -1.19 -1.14 25.03
CA PHE A 74 -2.00 -0.21 24.26
C PHE A 74 -2.42 1.02 25.06
N VAL A 75 -2.86 0.86 26.32
CA VAL A 75 -3.21 2.01 27.17
C VAL A 75 -2.02 2.91 27.45
N LYS A 76 -0.83 2.35 27.67
CA LYS A 76 0.40 3.12 27.88
C LYS A 76 0.73 3.95 26.64
N ASP A 77 0.62 3.39 25.46
CA ASP A 77 0.92 4.09 24.21
C ASP A 77 -0.11 5.20 23.93
N LEU A 78 -1.39 4.96 24.23
CA LEU A 78 -2.42 6.02 24.17
C LEU A 78 -2.10 7.20 25.09
N TRP A 79 -1.56 6.95 26.29
CA TRP A 79 -1.13 8.02 27.19
C TRP A 79 0.06 8.81 26.64
N GLN A 80 1.02 8.13 26.02
CA GLN A 80 2.15 8.79 25.37
C GLN A 80 1.68 9.69 24.23
N GLU A 81 0.80 9.18 23.38
CA GLU A 81 0.23 9.94 22.27
C GLU A 81 -0.58 11.14 22.77
N PHE A 82 -1.44 10.95 23.77
CA PHE A 82 -2.23 12.04 24.36
C PHE A 82 -1.33 13.15 24.91
N ARG A 83 -0.26 12.82 25.65
CA ARG A 83 0.69 13.82 26.16
C ARG A 83 1.42 14.53 25.04
N ALA A 84 1.77 13.81 23.96
CA ALA A 84 2.46 14.37 22.81
C ALA A 84 1.63 15.45 22.10
N TRP A 85 0.30 15.39 22.14
CA TRP A 85 -0.58 16.42 21.58
C TRP A 85 -0.37 17.81 22.21
N PHE A 86 0.13 17.88 23.45
CA PHE A 86 0.35 19.13 24.18
C PHE A 86 1.82 19.57 24.21
N MET A 87 2.71 18.83 23.55
CA MET A 87 4.11 19.24 23.43
C MET A 87 4.26 20.39 22.42
N PRO A 88 5.25 21.28 22.60
CA PRO A 88 5.49 22.38 21.67
C PRO A 88 5.69 21.88 20.23
N ALA A 89 4.81 22.32 19.32
CA ALA A 89 4.91 21.97 17.91
C ALA A 89 5.91 22.91 17.17
N PRO A 90 6.58 22.43 16.10
CA PRO A 90 7.51 23.26 15.31
C PRO A 90 6.86 24.48 14.65
N GLN A 91 5.55 24.40 14.38
CA GLN A 91 4.76 25.51 13.85
C GLN A 91 3.67 25.83 14.87
N GLU A 92 3.52 27.12 15.20
CA GLU A 92 2.59 27.59 16.24
C GLU A 92 1.13 27.19 15.98
N LYS A 93 0.71 27.16 14.71
CA LYS A 93 -0.63 26.69 14.30
C LYS A 93 -0.92 25.21 14.60
N HIS A 94 0.09 24.42 14.98
CA HIS A 94 -0.05 23.02 15.36
C HIS A 94 0.08 22.80 16.88
N ASP A 95 0.30 23.87 17.64
CA ASP A 95 0.33 23.85 19.12
C ASP A 95 -1.07 24.14 19.65
N ILE A 96 -1.75 23.12 20.16
CA ILE A 96 -3.16 23.19 20.59
C ILE A 96 -3.36 24.26 21.66
N ILE A 97 -2.46 24.33 22.65
CA ILE A 97 -2.60 25.27 23.76
C ILE A 97 -2.39 26.70 23.28
N LYS A 98 -1.38 26.96 22.45
CA LYS A 98 -1.16 28.30 21.89
C LYS A 98 -2.29 28.73 20.97
N ALA A 99 -2.80 27.82 20.12
CA ALA A 99 -3.93 28.13 19.25
C ALA A 99 -5.17 28.54 20.07
N LEU A 100 -5.53 27.76 21.09
CA LEU A 100 -6.67 28.08 21.97
C LEU A 100 -6.49 29.38 22.75
N LYS A 101 -5.25 29.70 23.16
CA LYS A 101 -4.92 30.99 23.80
C LYS A 101 -5.06 32.16 22.83
N ASN A 102 -4.54 32.02 21.61
CA ASN A 102 -4.58 33.07 20.59
C ASN A 102 -6.03 33.39 20.17
N ASP A 103 -6.92 32.40 20.19
CA ASP A 103 -8.34 32.54 19.84
C ASP A 103 -9.24 32.91 21.03
N ASP A 104 -8.69 33.16 22.22
CA ASP A 104 -9.44 33.49 23.46
C ASP A 104 -10.49 32.42 23.86
N LEU A 105 -10.19 31.15 23.55
CA LEU A 105 -11.05 30.00 23.85
C LEU A 105 -10.62 29.27 25.13
N LEU A 106 -9.39 29.48 25.60
CA LEU A 106 -8.86 28.82 26.79
C LEU A 106 -9.25 29.59 28.07
N LEU A 107 -10.07 28.96 28.91
CA LEU A 107 -10.50 29.50 30.20
C LEU A 107 -9.39 29.45 31.26
N GLU A 108 -8.62 28.35 31.27
CA GLU A 108 -7.53 28.08 32.22
C GLU A 108 -6.40 27.33 31.49
N ASP A 109 -5.15 27.58 31.88
CA ASP A 109 -4.00 26.86 31.34
C ASP A 109 -4.12 25.36 31.62
N TYR A 110 -3.89 24.54 30.58
CA TYR A 110 -3.93 23.08 30.68
C TYR A 110 -2.56 22.47 30.39
N THR A 111 -2.13 21.57 31.28
CA THR A 111 -0.97 20.71 31.10
C THR A 111 -1.35 19.29 31.50
N PRO A 112 -1.09 18.27 30.67
CA PRO A 112 -1.33 16.89 31.04
C PRO A 112 -0.57 16.51 32.32
N PRO A 113 -1.19 15.79 33.26
CA PRO A 113 -0.52 15.39 34.50
C PRO A 113 0.61 14.37 34.25
N GLU A 114 1.70 14.55 34.98
CA GLU A 114 2.85 13.63 35.02
C GLU A 114 2.83 12.77 36.30
N GLY A 115 3.43 11.58 36.25
CA GLY A 115 3.63 10.72 37.42
C GLY A 115 2.37 10.10 38.01
N ILE A 116 1.24 10.11 37.28
CA ILE A 116 -0.02 9.48 37.68
C ILE A 116 -0.13 8.04 37.16
N GLU A 117 -1.04 7.26 37.75
CA GLU A 117 -1.39 5.93 37.24
C GLU A 117 -2.08 6.04 35.87
N GLU A 118 -1.42 5.48 34.86
CA GLU A 118 -1.89 5.46 33.47
C GLU A 118 -2.93 4.35 33.29
N SER A 119 -4.21 4.73 33.27
CA SER A 119 -5.33 3.85 32.96
C SER A 119 -6.26 4.49 31.93
N ILE A 120 -7.05 3.66 31.23
CA ILE A 120 -8.00 4.15 30.23
C ILE A 120 -9.12 5.00 30.88
N ASP A 121 -9.55 4.61 32.08
CA ASP A 121 -10.55 5.35 32.84
C ASP A 121 -10.04 6.74 33.20
N ARG A 122 -8.75 6.85 33.55
CA ARG A 122 -8.11 8.13 33.84
C ARG A 122 -7.90 8.97 32.59
N LEU A 123 -7.58 8.36 31.45
CA LEU A 123 -7.43 9.08 30.18
C LEU A 123 -8.72 9.82 29.80
N TRP A 124 -9.88 9.18 29.95
CA TRP A 124 -11.17 9.83 29.72
C TRP A 124 -11.42 11.01 30.66
N LEU A 125 -11.03 10.88 31.93
CA LEU A 125 -11.15 11.96 32.90
C LEU A 125 -10.24 13.13 32.54
N GLU A 126 -9.02 12.88 32.06
CA GLU A 126 -8.11 13.95 31.61
C GLU A 126 -8.59 14.63 30.34
N MET A 127 -9.13 13.89 29.37
CA MET A 127 -9.76 14.51 28.19
C MET A 127 -10.95 15.39 28.58
N LEU A 128 -11.75 14.98 29.57
CA LEU A 128 -12.83 15.81 30.11
C LEU A 128 -12.30 16.99 30.95
N ALA A 129 -11.16 16.85 31.61
CA ALA A 129 -10.50 17.96 32.31
C ALA A 129 -10.02 19.01 31.31
N PHE A 130 -9.33 18.59 30.24
CA PHE A 130 -8.96 19.45 29.13
C PHE A 130 -10.17 20.15 28.52
N LYS A 131 -11.25 19.40 28.25
CA LYS A 131 -12.51 19.95 27.74
C LYS A 131 -13.06 21.09 28.60
N LYS A 132 -12.96 20.99 29.94
CA LYS A 132 -13.45 22.04 30.86
C LYS A 132 -12.61 23.31 30.82
N CYS A 133 -11.36 23.22 30.36
CA CYS A 133 -10.50 24.38 30.16
C CYS A 133 -10.86 25.16 28.89
N ILE A 134 -11.79 24.69 28.06
CA ILE A 134 -12.18 25.33 26.80
C ILE A 134 -13.61 25.86 26.92
N LYS A 135 -13.79 27.10 26.47
CA LYS A 135 -15.06 27.82 26.49
C LYS A 135 -16.12 27.17 25.58
N ASP A 136 -17.38 27.23 26.01
CA ASP A 136 -18.58 26.85 25.24
C ASP A 136 -18.67 25.37 24.80
N LEU A 137 -17.91 24.47 25.42
CA LEU A 137 -17.94 23.02 25.09
C LEU A 137 -18.82 22.17 26.00
N GLU A 138 -19.55 22.72 26.96
CA GLU A 138 -20.22 21.94 28.02
C GLU A 138 -21.18 20.88 27.46
N LYS A 139 -21.86 21.19 26.35
CA LYS A 139 -22.85 20.30 25.69
C LYS A 139 -22.29 19.44 24.56
N THR A 140 -21.07 19.72 24.11
CA THR A 140 -20.40 19.03 22.99
C THR A 140 -19.75 17.73 23.45
N ASN A 141 -19.78 16.63 22.69
CA ASN A 141 -18.99 15.45 23.05
C ASN A 141 -17.61 15.51 22.39
N PHE A 142 -16.62 14.87 23.02
CA PHE A 142 -15.40 14.48 22.33
C PHE A 142 -15.63 13.11 21.70
N CYS A 143 -15.59 13.05 20.38
CA CYS A 143 -15.67 11.82 19.60
C CYS A 143 -14.25 11.33 19.31
N ILE A 144 -13.87 10.20 19.90
CA ILE A 144 -12.53 9.64 19.81
C ILE A 144 -12.53 8.53 18.78
N TYR A 145 -11.81 8.77 17.70
CA TYR A 145 -11.66 7.85 16.59
C TYR A 145 -10.42 6.96 16.75
N PHE A 146 -10.64 5.66 16.65
CA PHE A 146 -9.61 4.65 16.53
C PHE A 146 -9.64 4.07 15.11
N PRO A 147 -8.60 4.32 14.29
CA PRO A 147 -8.49 3.76 12.95
C PRO A 147 -8.57 2.23 12.95
N PRO A 148 -9.06 1.61 11.87
CA PRO A 148 -9.16 0.16 11.78
C PRO A 148 -7.76 -0.48 11.83
N SER A 149 -7.59 -1.50 12.67
CA SER A 149 -6.40 -2.37 12.59
C SER A 149 -6.35 -3.09 11.25
N LEU A 150 -5.15 -3.51 10.82
CA LEU A 150 -5.02 -4.32 9.60
C LEU A 150 -5.95 -5.55 9.66
N PRO A 151 -6.47 -6.03 8.51
CA PRO A 151 -7.31 -7.23 8.45
C PRO A 151 -6.67 -8.50 9.02
N THR A 152 -5.34 -8.56 8.99
CA THR A 152 -4.53 -9.64 9.58
C THR A 152 -4.20 -9.39 11.05
N GLY A 153 -4.50 -8.21 11.57
CA GLY A 153 -4.21 -7.80 12.94
C GLY A 153 -5.08 -8.48 14.01
N PRO A 154 -4.77 -8.21 15.30
CA PRO A 154 -5.46 -8.79 16.44
C PRO A 154 -6.93 -8.35 16.52
N LYS A 155 -7.75 -9.12 17.24
CA LYS A 155 -9.17 -8.77 17.48
C LYS A 155 -9.26 -7.70 18.58
N MET A 156 -9.87 -6.56 18.26
CA MET A 156 -10.01 -5.42 19.18
C MET A 156 -11.37 -5.38 19.91
N GLY A 157 -12.34 -6.20 19.50
CA GLY A 157 -13.67 -6.23 20.12
C GLY A 157 -13.65 -6.48 21.63
N GLY A 158 -12.72 -7.29 22.14
CA GLY A 158 -12.56 -7.53 23.58
C GLY A 158 -12.25 -6.24 24.36
N TRP A 159 -11.32 -5.44 23.83
CA TRP A 159 -10.91 -4.17 24.42
C TRP A 159 -12.08 -3.16 24.43
N PHE A 160 -12.76 -2.97 23.29
CA PHE A 160 -13.94 -2.09 23.23
C PHE A 160 -15.03 -2.52 24.22
N ASN A 161 -15.29 -3.82 24.34
CA ASN A 161 -16.29 -4.33 25.27
C ASN A 161 -15.93 -4.01 26.73
N ALA A 162 -14.64 -4.09 27.09
CA ALA A 162 -14.15 -3.80 28.43
C ALA A 162 -14.34 -2.32 28.83
N ILE A 163 -14.21 -1.38 27.89
CA ILE A 163 -14.25 0.06 28.17
C ILE A 163 -15.64 0.68 28.04
N LEU A 164 -16.54 0.09 27.24
CA LEU A 164 -17.88 0.63 26.96
C LEU A 164 -18.73 0.88 28.21
N GLY A 165 -18.60 0.01 29.21
CA GLY A 165 -19.28 0.15 30.50
C GLY A 165 -18.84 1.39 31.28
N LYS A 166 -17.58 1.77 31.13
CA LYS A 166 -16.90 2.79 31.94
C LYS A 166 -16.80 4.16 31.28
N LEU A 167 -17.13 4.25 29.98
CA LEU A 167 -17.06 5.51 29.24
C LEU A 167 -17.91 6.62 29.91
N PRO A 168 -17.33 7.77 30.31
CA PRO A 168 -18.09 8.84 30.94
C PRO A 168 -18.98 9.58 29.94
N LYS A 169 -19.95 10.36 30.45
CA LYS A 169 -20.73 11.28 29.61
C LYS A 169 -19.81 12.35 29.03
N GLY A 170 -20.05 12.74 27.77
CA GLY A 170 -19.20 13.69 27.06
C GLY A 170 -18.08 13.05 26.25
N ILE A 171 -17.87 11.74 26.34
CA ILE A 171 -16.96 10.97 25.48
C ILE A 171 -17.78 9.99 24.64
N ARG A 172 -17.51 9.95 23.34
CA ARG A 172 -18.02 8.97 22.38
C ARG A 172 -16.84 8.36 21.63
N LEU A 173 -16.99 7.12 21.17
CA LEU A 173 -15.96 6.40 20.43
C LEU A 173 -16.43 6.13 19.00
N ALA A 174 -15.49 6.07 18.07
CA ALA A 174 -15.73 5.72 16.68
C ALA A 174 -14.62 4.80 16.18
N THR A 175 -14.95 3.84 15.32
CA THR A 175 -13.98 3.01 14.62
C THR A 175 -14.56 2.48 13.31
N ILE A 176 -13.72 1.85 12.50
CA ILE A 176 -14.09 1.14 11.28
C ILE A 176 -13.76 -0.35 11.49
N ASP A 177 -14.63 -1.23 10.99
CA ASP A 177 -14.41 -2.67 10.98
C ASP A 177 -14.65 -3.21 9.57
N TYR A 178 -13.76 -4.11 9.12
CA TYR A 178 -13.85 -4.69 7.79
C TYR A 178 -14.95 -5.75 7.74
N ALA A 179 -15.94 -5.57 6.87
CA ALA A 179 -17.12 -6.44 6.77
C ALA A 179 -16.76 -7.92 6.57
N GLN A 180 -15.75 -8.21 5.75
CA GLN A 180 -15.31 -9.58 5.43
C GLN A 180 -14.35 -10.18 6.48
N SER A 181 -13.77 -9.35 7.35
CA SER A 181 -12.75 -9.76 8.33
C SER A 181 -12.91 -9.02 9.65
N ARG A 182 -14.10 -9.12 10.24
CA ARG A 182 -14.51 -8.41 11.46
C ARG A 182 -13.52 -8.62 12.62
N LYS A 183 -13.02 -7.52 13.19
CA LYS A 183 -12.15 -7.48 14.38
C LYS A 183 -12.83 -6.84 15.58
N VAL A 184 -13.89 -6.07 15.35
CA VAL A 184 -14.72 -5.42 16.36
C VAL A 184 -16.12 -6.03 16.30
N ASP A 185 -16.19 -7.30 16.71
CA ASP A 185 -17.46 -8.01 16.92
C ASP A 185 -17.78 -8.02 18.42
N LEU A 186 -18.83 -7.29 18.79
CA LEU A 186 -19.29 -7.16 20.17
C LEU A 186 -20.52 -8.05 20.36
N ALA A 187 -20.37 -9.14 21.14
CA ALA A 187 -21.43 -10.11 21.36
C ALA A 187 -22.77 -9.46 21.74
N THR A 188 -23.83 -9.88 21.04
CA THR A 188 -25.18 -9.26 20.94
C THR A 188 -25.92 -9.01 22.25
N LYS A 189 -25.47 -9.58 23.38
CA LYS A 189 -26.20 -9.56 24.66
C LYS A 189 -25.79 -8.42 25.61
N ALA A 190 -24.69 -7.71 25.38
CA ALA A 190 -24.16 -6.73 26.36
C ALA A 190 -24.35 -5.24 25.98
N THR A 191 -24.72 -4.93 24.73
CA THR A 191 -24.53 -3.59 24.14
C THR A 191 -25.78 -2.88 23.65
N SER A 192 -26.98 -3.42 23.92
CA SER A 192 -28.29 -2.88 23.48
C SER A 192 -28.39 -1.36 23.68
N GLY A 193 -28.28 -0.61 22.58
CA GLY A 193 -28.47 0.84 22.50
C GLY A 193 -27.19 1.71 22.60
N LYS A 194 -26.11 1.20 23.20
CA LYS A 194 -24.85 1.95 23.37
C LYS A 194 -23.91 1.83 22.17
N VAL A 195 -23.98 0.73 21.44
CA VAL A 195 -23.21 0.50 20.22
C VAL A 195 -24.12 0.70 19.03
N LYS A 196 -23.63 1.39 18.01
CA LYS A 196 -24.33 1.57 16.74
C LYS A 196 -23.42 1.15 15.61
N GLU A 197 -23.92 0.27 14.76
CA GLU A 197 -23.22 -0.17 13.54
C GLU A 197 -23.85 0.50 12.33
N LEU A 198 -23.01 1.07 11.46
CA LEU A 198 -23.41 1.60 10.17
C LEU A 198 -22.88 0.70 9.07
N PHE A 199 -23.74 0.36 8.12
CA PHE A 199 -23.43 -0.45 6.95
C PHE A 199 -23.57 0.42 5.71
N PRO A 200 -22.58 1.29 5.42
CA PRO A 200 -22.69 2.23 4.32
C PRO A 200 -22.73 1.48 2.99
N LYS A 201 -23.71 1.81 2.15
CA LYS A 201 -23.81 1.27 0.78
C LYS A 201 -23.26 2.29 -0.19
N LEU A 202 -21.94 2.28 -0.37
CA LEU A 202 -21.26 3.23 -1.23
C LEU A 202 -20.97 2.61 -2.60
N ASN A 203 -20.93 3.46 -3.62
CA ASN A 203 -20.45 3.08 -4.94
C ASN A 203 -19.11 3.76 -5.25
N MET A 204 -18.13 3.57 -4.36
CA MET A 204 -16.84 4.27 -4.44
C MET A 204 -16.06 3.92 -5.70
N LEU A 205 -16.15 2.69 -6.22
CA LEU A 205 -15.51 2.32 -7.49
C LEU A 205 -16.05 3.16 -8.66
N ALA A 206 -17.38 3.30 -8.78
CA ALA A 206 -17.95 4.14 -9.83
C ALA A 206 -17.68 5.63 -9.56
N ALA A 207 -17.69 6.06 -8.30
CA ALA A 207 -17.41 7.44 -7.93
C ALA A 207 -15.98 7.88 -8.20
N ILE A 208 -15.00 7.03 -7.90
CA ILE A 208 -13.59 7.23 -8.23
C ILE A 208 -13.42 7.19 -9.75
N SER A 209 -14.05 6.25 -10.45
CA SER A 209 -14.04 6.23 -11.91
C SER A 209 -14.58 7.53 -12.50
N ASN A 210 -15.72 8.01 -12.01
CA ASN A 210 -16.37 9.24 -12.46
C ASN A 210 -15.58 10.51 -12.10
N GLU A 211 -14.98 10.60 -10.91
CA GLU A 211 -14.09 11.73 -10.58
C GLU A 211 -12.76 11.64 -11.30
N MET A 212 -12.26 10.45 -11.62
CA MET A 212 -11.13 10.31 -12.52
C MET A 212 -11.50 10.68 -13.96
N ASP A 213 -12.75 10.47 -14.39
CA ASP A 213 -13.29 10.95 -15.67
C ASP A 213 -13.46 12.49 -15.68
N LYS A 214 -13.76 13.11 -14.53
CA LYS A 214 -13.85 14.58 -14.33
C LYS A 214 -12.53 15.26 -13.97
N GLY A 215 -11.56 14.55 -13.40
CA GLY A 215 -10.19 15.01 -13.14
C GLY A 215 -9.35 14.96 -14.41
N SER A 216 -9.76 14.14 -15.39
CA SER A 216 -9.45 14.31 -16.81
C SER A 216 -10.37 15.32 -17.51
N GLY A 217 -10.99 16.22 -16.76
CA GLY A 217 -12.26 16.83 -17.11
C GLY A 217 -12.24 17.93 -18.15
N ASN A 218 -13.48 18.33 -18.43
CA ASN A 218 -13.98 19.54 -19.08
C ASN A 218 -13.26 20.87 -18.82
N SER A 219 -12.16 20.94 -18.08
CA SER A 219 -11.22 22.05 -18.13
C SER A 219 -10.09 21.67 -19.08
N ASP A 220 -10.35 21.96 -20.36
CA ASP A 220 -9.42 21.83 -21.49
C ASP A 220 -9.31 20.44 -22.12
N THR A 221 -10.31 20.09 -22.94
CA THR A 221 -10.19 19.05 -23.99
C THR A 221 -9.11 19.35 -25.03
N THR A 222 -8.36 20.45 -24.88
CA THR A 222 -7.18 20.78 -25.68
C THR A 222 -5.86 20.30 -25.07
N SER A 223 -5.78 19.99 -23.76
CA SER A 223 -4.51 19.57 -23.15
C SER A 223 -4.13 18.15 -23.58
N ILE A 224 -2.93 18.00 -24.11
CA ILE A 224 -2.45 16.74 -24.69
C ILE A 224 -2.24 15.68 -23.59
N ASP A 225 -1.87 16.10 -22.38
CA ASP A 225 -1.67 15.24 -21.22
C ASP A 225 -2.97 14.53 -20.77
N ALA A 226 -4.06 15.29 -20.61
CA ALA A 226 -5.36 14.72 -20.25
C ALA A 226 -5.88 13.74 -21.32
N ARG A 227 -5.66 14.07 -22.59
CA ARG A 227 -6.01 13.19 -23.71
C ARG A 227 -5.19 11.91 -23.70
N PHE A 228 -3.89 11.99 -23.43
CA PHE A 228 -3.00 10.83 -23.34
C PHE A 228 -3.41 9.89 -22.19
N THR A 229 -3.61 10.43 -20.99
CA THR A 229 -4.05 9.66 -19.81
C THR A 229 -5.41 8.99 -20.03
N LYS A 230 -6.36 9.71 -20.65
CA LYS A 230 -7.65 9.13 -21.05
C LYS A 230 -7.48 8.00 -22.06
N GLN A 231 -6.59 8.17 -23.04
CA GLN A 231 -6.35 7.16 -24.06
C GLN A 231 -5.73 5.88 -23.48
N ILE A 232 -4.87 5.98 -22.46
CA ILE A 232 -4.36 4.79 -21.74
C ILE A 232 -5.54 3.98 -21.17
N ARG A 233 -6.53 4.63 -20.54
CA ARG A 233 -7.71 3.94 -20.00
C ARG A 233 -8.53 3.27 -21.10
N VAL A 234 -8.75 3.96 -22.22
CA VAL A 234 -9.46 3.39 -23.37
C VAL A 234 -8.74 2.13 -23.89
N VAL A 235 -7.42 2.16 -23.98
CA VAL A 235 -6.61 0.97 -24.34
C VAL A 235 -6.82 -0.16 -23.33
N MET A 236 -6.81 0.12 -22.02
CA MET A 236 -7.07 -0.89 -20.98
C MET A 236 -8.50 -1.45 -21.03
N ASP A 237 -9.51 -0.61 -21.27
CA ASP A 237 -10.91 -1.03 -21.37
C ASP A 237 -11.16 -1.92 -22.60
N VAL A 238 -10.51 -1.59 -23.73
CA VAL A 238 -10.56 -2.41 -24.95
C VAL A 238 -9.80 -3.73 -24.75
N THR A 239 -8.69 -3.70 -24.02
CA THR A 239 -7.93 -4.90 -23.63
C THR A 239 -8.82 -5.92 -22.91
N LEU A 240 -9.69 -5.46 -22.00
CA LEU A 240 -10.64 -6.33 -21.29
C LEU A 240 -11.67 -6.99 -22.22
N LYS A 241 -12.00 -6.35 -23.35
CA LYS A 241 -12.90 -6.88 -24.37
C LYS A 241 -12.25 -7.90 -25.31
N LYS A 242 -10.91 -8.03 -25.26
CA LYS A 242 -10.10 -8.95 -26.09
C LYS A 242 -10.31 -8.77 -27.61
N ASP A 243 -10.62 -7.55 -28.04
CA ASP A 243 -10.79 -7.18 -29.46
C ASP A 243 -9.48 -6.60 -30.00
N SER A 244 -8.74 -7.38 -30.80
CA SER A 244 -7.41 -7.00 -31.31
C SER A 244 -7.47 -5.86 -32.34
N ASP A 245 -8.51 -5.84 -33.18
CA ASP A 245 -8.66 -4.83 -34.23
C ASP A 245 -9.01 -3.47 -33.62
N LEU A 246 -9.89 -3.46 -32.62
CA LEU A 246 -10.20 -2.25 -31.86
C LEU A 246 -8.99 -1.80 -31.03
N LEU A 247 -8.26 -2.74 -30.42
CA LEU A 247 -7.06 -2.43 -29.65
C LEU A 247 -6.00 -1.74 -30.50
N GLY A 248 -5.75 -2.23 -31.73
CA GLY A 248 -4.79 -1.62 -32.65
C GLY A 248 -5.11 -0.14 -32.93
N LYS A 249 -6.38 0.17 -33.20
CA LYS A 249 -6.83 1.56 -33.44
C LYS A 249 -6.63 2.45 -32.23
N GLU A 250 -6.91 1.95 -31.03
CA GLU A 250 -6.75 2.75 -29.80
C GLU A 250 -5.27 2.91 -29.39
N VAL A 251 -4.43 1.92 -29.70
CA VAL A 251 -2.96 2.00 -29.54
C VAL A 251 -2.34 3.00 -30.53
N GLU A 252 -2.81 3.06 -31.78
CA GLU A 252 -2.36 4.09 -32.73
C GLU A 252 -2.65 5.51 -32.24
N LYS A 253 -3.85 5.74 -31.69
CA LYS A 253 -4.21 7.03 -31.07
C LYS A 253 -3.32 7.33 -29.87
N LEU A 254 -3.01 6.32 -29.05
CA LEU A 254 -2.09 6.46 -27.92
C LEU A 254 -0.71 6.94 -28.39
N PHE A 255 -0.18 6.39 -29.48
CA PHE A 255 1.12 6.81 -30.03
C PHE A 255 1.09 8.21 -30.64
N VAL A 256 -0.02 8.62 -31.24
CA VAL A 256 -0.17 10.01 -31.71
C VAL A 256 -0.10 10.96 -30.53
N LEU A 257 -0.82 10.67 -29.45
CA LEU A 257 -0.84 11.50 -28.25
C LEU A 257 0.51 11.49 -27.52
N SER A 258 1.17 10.34 -27.39
CA SER A 258 2.48 10.25 -26.72
C SER A 258 3.55 11.09 -27.43
N ARG A 259 3.54 11.12 -28.76
CA ARG A 259 4.44 11.99 -29.55
C ARG A 259 4.08 13.46 -29.43
N GLN A 260 2.79 13.79 -29.34
CA GLN A 260 2.32 15.16 -29.17
C GLN A 260 2.68 15.75 -27.80
N MET A 261 2.78 14.92 -26.74
CA MET A 261 3.21 15.36 -25.41
C MET A 261 4.64 15.92 -25.43
N GLY A 262 5.48 15.44 -26.36
CA GLY A 262 6.90 15.77 -26.43
C GLY A 262 7.71 15.06 -25.35
N GLY A 263 8.97 14.73 -25.66
CA GLY A 263 9.85 14.01 -24.74
C GLY A 263 9.79 12.49 -24.90
N GLU A 264 10.96 11.84 -24.80
CA GLU A 264 11.11 10.41 -25.04
C GLU A 264 10.42 9.56 -23.95
N SER A 265 10.27 10.09 -22.73
CA SER A 265 9.58 9.43 -21.61
C SER A 265 8.13 9.08 -21.93
N HIS A 266 7.38 10.01 -22.55
CA HIS A 266 5.98 9.79 -22.91
C HIS A 266 5.82 8.80 -24.07
N VAL A 267 6.73 8.87 -25.05
CA VAL A 267 6.80 7.89 -26.14
C VAL A 267 7.04 6.49 -25.58
N LEU A 268 8.00 6.33 -24.67
CA LEU A 268 8.27 5.09 -23.96
C LEU A 268 7.06 4.57 -23.18
N SER A 269 6.35 5.43 -22.45
CA SER A 269 5.10 5.05 -21.75
C SER A 269 4.06 4.49 -22.72
N GLY A 270 3.91 5.10 -23.91
CA GLY A 270 3.01 4.58 -24.94
C GLY A 270 3.36 3.15 -25.38
N TYR A 271 4.65 2.87 -25.61
CA TYR A 271 5.12 1.53 -25.98
C TYR A 271 4.92 0.51 -24.86
N MET A 272 5.19 0.89 -23.61
CA MET A 272 4.99 0.01 -22.45
C MET A 272 3.51 -0.36 -22.24
N VAL A 273 2.60 0.61 -22.38
CA VAL A 273 1.16 0.37 -22.29
C VAL A 273 0.70 -0.55 -23.43
N ALA A 274 1.16 -0.31 -24.66
CA ALA A 274 0.85 -1.18 -25.80
C ALA A 274 1.38 -2.61 -25.59
N ALA A 275 2.63 -2.77 -25.15
CA ALA A 275 3.21 -4.06 -24.83
C ALA A 275 2.37 -4.81 -23.78
N GLN A 276 1.94 -4.12 -22.72
CA GLN A 276 1.10 -4.71 -21.67
C GLN A 276 -0.30 -5.10 -22.16
N ALA A 277 -0.93 -4.26 -22.96
CA ALA A 277 -2.26 -4.51 -23.51
C ALA A 277 -2.26 -5.77 -24.40
N TYR A 278 -1.31 -5.87 -25.32
CA TYR A 278 -1.17 -7.04 -26.18
C TYR A 278 -0.76 -8.30 -25.40
N TYR A 279 0.03 -8.16 -24.33
CA TYR A 279 0.34 -9.27 -23.43
C TYR A 279 -0.93 -9.84 -22.77
N MET A 280 -1.82 -8.97 -22.29
CA MET A 280 -3.05 -9.38 -21.60
C MET A 280 -4.04 -10.11 -22.52
N ILE A 281 -4.06 -9.82 -23.82
CA ILE A 281 -4.88 -10.55 -24.81
C ILE A 281 -4.15 -11.74 -25.42
N VAL A 282 -2.97 -12.10 -24.91
CA VAL A 282 -2.16 -13.26 -25.34
C VAL A 282 -1.61 -13.12 -26.77
N ASP A 283 -1.56 -11.90 -27.31
CA ASP A 283 -0.81 -11.61 -28.54
C ASP A 283 0.64 -11.26 -28.19
N PHE A 284 1.38 -12.32 -27.87
CA PHE A 284 2.75 -12.20 -27.39
C PHE A 284 3.71 -11.64 -28.45
N LYS A 285 3.46 -11.90 -29.73
CA LYS A 285 4.33 -11.42 -30.82
C LYS A 285 4.29 -9.90 -30.92
N THR A 286 3.07 -9.33 -30.91
CA THR A 286 2.89 -7.87 -30.96
C THR A 286 3.38 -7.21 -29.67
N SER A 287 3.09 -7.84 -28.53
CA SER A 287 3.57 -7.40 -27.21
C SER A 287 5.09 -7.31 -27.14
N GLU A 288 5.79 -8.35 -27.59
CA GLU A 288 7.26 -8.39 -27.64
C GLU A 288 7.83 -7.33 -28.57
N GLY A 289 7.24 -7.11 -29.75
CA GLY A 289 7.68 -6.06 -30.67
C GLY A 289 7.62 -4.65 -30.06
N TYR A 290 6.58 -4.34 -29.29
CA TYR A 290 6.50 -3.07 -28.56
C TYR A 290 7.48 -3.00 -27.39
N ALA A 291 7.70 -4.11 -26.68
CA ALA A 291 8.67 -4.17 -25.59
C ALA A 291 10.12 -4.00 -26.10
N ASP A 292 10.45 -4.56 -27.26
CA ASP A 292 11.75 -4.38 -27.93
C ASP A 292 12.01 -2.91 -28.25
N GLU A 293 11.03 -2.24 -28.86
CA GLU A 293 11.15 -0.83 -29.20
C GLU A 293 11.29 0.04 -27.94
N ALA A 294 10.55 -0.27 -26.86
CA ALA A 294 10.68 0.41 -25.59
C ALA A 294 12.08 0.27 -24.98
N VAL A 295 12.62 -0.96 -24.94
CA VAL A 295 13.98 -1.22 -24.41
C VAL A 295 15.04 -0.48 -25.23
N ASN A 296 14.96 -0.53 -26.56
CA ASN A 296 15.92 0.12 -27.45
C ASN A 296 15.93 1.64 -27.25
N ARG A 297 14.75 2.27 -27.21
CA ARG A 297 14.61 3.71 -26.96
C ARG A 297 15.11 4.12 -25.59
N ALA A 298 14.79 3.34 -24.56
CA ALA A 298 15.24 3.61 -23.21
C ALA A 298 16.76 3.49 -23.07
N ALA A 299 17.39 2.55 -23.79
CA ALA A 299 18.85 2.43 -23.84
C ALA A 299 19.50 3.66 -24.49
N VAL A 300 18.95 4.16 -25.61
CA VAL A 300 19.41 5.42 -26.23
C VAL A 300 19.20 6.61 -25.30
N LEU A 301 18.11 6.65 -24.55
CA LEU A 301 17.86 7.71 -23.58
C LEU A 301 18.87 7.66 -22.42
N MET A 302 19.25 6.47 -21.96
CA MET A 302 20.26 6.27 -20.91
C MET A 302 21.64 6.83 -21.31
N GLU A 303 22.00 6.82 -22.58
CA GLU A 303 23.24 7.46 -23.06
C GLU A 303 23.18 8.99 -22.99
N LYS A 304 21.98 9.59 -23.15
CA LYS A 304 21.77 11.04 -23.21
C LYS A 304 21.47 11.66 -21.85
N ASP A 305 20.62 11.01 -21.06
CA ASP A 305 20.25 11.35 -19.70
C ASP A 305 20.38 10.09 -18.84
N LYS A 306 21.55 9.96 -18.21
CA LYS A 306 21.92 8.75 -17.45
C LYS A 306 20.90 8.40 -16.36
N SER A 307 20.37 9.39 -15.64
CA SER A 307 19.50 9.14 -14.49
C SER A 307 18.08 8.79 -14.93
N MET A 308 17.48 9.58 -15.82
CA MET A 308 16.12 9.31 -16.29
C MET A 308 16.07 8.06 -17.18
N GLY A 309 17.05 7.92 -18.08
CA GLY A 309 17.12 6.81 -19.03
C GLY A 309 17.36 5.48 -18.34
N TYR A 310 18.25 5.39 -17.34
CA TYR A 310 18.45 4.17 -16.57
C TYR A 310 17.17 3.70 -15.87
N ASN A 311 16.44 4.63 -15.24
CA ASN A 311 15.21 4.32 -14.53
C ASN A 311 14.09 3.82 -15.45
N LEU A 312 13.98 4.37 -16.67
CA LEU A 312 13.01 3.89 -17.66
C LEU A 312 13.45 2.57 -18.30
N TRP A 313 14.76 2.43 -18.54
CA TRP A 313 15.33 1.23 -19.14
C TRP A 313 15.10 0.01 -18.27
N LYS A 314 15.38 0.07 -16.96
CA LYS A 314 15.16 -1.08 -16.06
C LYS A 314 13.69 -1.54 -16.08
N THR A 315 12.73 -0.61 -16.08
CA THR A 315 11.30 -0.97 -16.15
C THR A 315 10.95 -1.64 -17.47
N CYS A 316 11.45 -1.13 -18.60
CA CYS A 316 11.24 -1.74 -19.92
C CYS A 316 11.85 -3.15 -19.99
N VAL A 317 13.07 -3.33 -19.47
CA VAL A 317 13.76 -4.63 -19.45
C VAL A 317 13.00 -5.64 -18.59
N MET A 318 12.54 -5.24 -17.40
CA MET A 318 11.75 -6.13 -16.53
C MET A 318 10.44 -6.56 -17.20
N GLN A 319 9.74 -5.64 -17.86
CA GLN A 319 8.51 -5.94 -18.59
C GLN A 319 8.75 -6.90 -19.77
N LYS A 320 9.77 -6.63 -20.60
CA LYS A 320 10.18 -7.52 -21.70
C LYS A 320 10.54 -8.91 -21.17
N GLY A 321 11.29 -8.99 -20.07
CA GLY A 321 11.64 -10.26 -19.45
C GLY A 321 10.40 -11.05 -19.02
N ALA A 322 9.40 -10.40 -18.41
CA ALA A 322 8.14 -11.06 -18.05
C ALA A 322 7.40 -11.62 -19.28
N ILE A 323 7.39 -10.87 -20.39
CA ILE A 323 6.81 -11.31 -21.68
C ILE A 323 7.54 -12.54 -22.21
N LEU A 324 8.88 -12.54 -22.22
CA LEU A 324 9.68 -13.67 -22.67
C LEU A 324 9.45 -14.92 -21.81
N VAL A 325 9.35 -14.76 -20.49
CA VAL A 325 9.06 -15.87 -19.56
C VAL A 325 7.68 -16.45 -19.81
N ALA A 326 6.66 -15.63 -20.05
CA ALA A 326 5.32 -16.10 -20.39
C ALA A 326 5.27 -16.85 -21.72
N GLN A 327 6.08 -16.43 -22.69
CA GLN A 327 6.30 -17.13 -23.97
C GLN A 327 7.17 -18.38 -23.84
N LYS A 328 7.69 -18.70 -22.65
CA LYS A 328 8.65 -19.80 -22.40
C LYS A 328 9.98 -19.64 -23.14
N LYS A 329 10.33 -18.43 -23.57
CA LYS A 329 11.63 -18.07 -24.16
C LYS A 329 12.70 -17.90 -23.08
N ARG A 330 12.94 -18.96 -22.31
CA ARG A 330 13.80 -18.93 -21.10
C ARG A 330 15.24 -18.51 -21.41
N LYS A 331 15.82 -19.00 -22.50
CA LYS A 331 17.20 -18.68 -22.91
C LYS A 331 17.36 -17.18 -23.21
N GLU A 332 16.39 -16.58 -23.90
CA GLU A 332 16.39 -15.14 -24.21
C GLU A 332 16.14 -14.30 -22.95
N GLY A 333 15.24 -14.74 -22.08
CA GLY A 333 14.98 -14.10 -20.78
C GLY A 333 16.23 -14.07 -19.89
N ILE A 334 17.01 -15.16 -19.85
CA ILE A 334 18.29 -15.24 -19.13
C ILE A 334 19.27 -14.16 -19.64
N VAL A 335 19.50 -14.10 -20.96
CA VAL A 335 20.42 -13.10 -21.55
C VAL A 335 19.99 -11.68 -21.19
N LEU A 336 18.68 -11.42 -21.22
CA LEU A 336 18.13 -10.11 -20.89
C LEU A 336 18.32 -9.75 -19.40
N TYR A 337 18.03 -10.69 -18.48
CA TYR A 337 18.16 -10.45 -17.05
C TYR A 337 19.62 -10.45 -16.55
N ASP A 338 20.52 -11.21 -17.19
CA ASP A 338 21.96 -11.11 -16.96
C ASP A 338 22.46 -9.71 -17.35
N GLY A 339 22.00 -9.20 -18.50
CA GLY A 339 22.26 -7.81 -18.92
C GLY A 339 21.74 -6.79 -17.92
N LEU A 340 20.52 -6.97 -17.39
CA LEU A 340 19.95 -6.13 -16.33
C LEU A 340 20.88 -6.09 -15.10
N ALA A 341 21.33 -7.24 -14.64
CA ALA A 341 22.18 -7.34 -13.45
C ALA A 341 23.52 -6.60 -13.64
N VAL A 342 24.18 -6.82 -14.78
CA VAL A 342 25.47 -6.18 -15.11
C VAL A 342 25.32 -4.65 -15.21
N THR A 343 24.29 -4.18 -15.92
CA THR A 343 24.06 -2.74 -16.07
C THR A 343 23.67 -2.08 -14.75
N ALA A 344 22.86 -2.72 -13.91
CA ALA A 344 22.48 -2.21 -12.60
C ALA A 344 23.68 -2.12 -11.64
N ALA A 345 24.56 -3.14 -11.64
CA ALA A 345 25.79 -3.11 -10.86
C ALA A 345 26.70 -1.94 -11.26
N ALA A 346 26.81 -1.65 -12.56
CA ALA A 346 27.57 -0.50 -13.07
C ALA A 346 26.95 0.87 -12.69
N HIS A 347 25.68 0.89 -12.29
CA HIS A 347 24.98 2.09 -11.81
C HIS A 347 24.86 2.12 -10.28
N GLU A 348 25.57 1.26 -9.56
CA GLU A 348 25.53 1.18 -8.09
C GLU A 348 24.10 0.96 -7.54
N ASP A 349 23.27 0.19 -8.27
CA ASP A 349 21.91 -0.18 -7.88
C ASP A 349 21.87 -1.64 -7.42
N PRO A 350 22.19 -1.93 -6.13
CA PRO A 350 22.29 -3.29 -5.62
C PRO A 350 20.95 -4.03 -5.65
N TYR A 351 19.82 -3.32 -5.52
CA TYR A 351 18.50 -3.92 -5.54
C TYR A 351 18.14 -4.45 -6.93
N THR A 352 18.32 -3.63 -7.98
CA THR A 352 18.04 -4.07 -9.35
C THR A 352 19.04 -5.13 -9.82
N ALA A 353 20.30 -5.04 -9.40
CA ALA A 353 21.31 -6.06 -9.69
C ALA A 353 20.97 -7.42 -9.05
N MET A 354 20.50 -7.40 -7.80
CA MET A 354 19.96 -8.57 -7.12
C MET A 354 18.77 -9.17 -7.87
N GLU A 355 17.81 -8.35 -8.29
CA GLU A 355 16.63 -8.81 -9.03
C GLU A 355 16.97 -9.44 -10.38
N GLY A 356 17.89 -8.86 -11.16
CA GLY A 356 18.36 -9.44 -12.42
C GLY A 356 18.94 -10.84 -12.22
N ASN A 357 19.82 -10.99 -11.23
CA ASN A 357 20.39 -12.29 -10.87
C ASN A 357 19.32 -13.27 -10.36
N ARG A 358 18.33 -12.81 -9.57
CA ARG A 358 17.23 -13.66 -9.11
C ARG A 358 16.43 -14.22 -10.28
N PHE A 359 16.02 -13.37 -11.22
CA PHE A 359 15.25 -13.80 -12.38
C PHE A 359 16.04 -14.77 -13.25
N SER A 360 17.30 -14.46 -13.56
CA SER A 360 18.17 -15.34 -14.34
C SER A 360 18.43 -16.68 -13.64
N GLY A 361 18.77 -16.66 -12.35
CA GLY A 361 18.97 -17.85 -11.52
C GLY A 361 17.73 -18.76 -11.46
N GLN A 362 16.54 -18.17 -11.33
CA GLN A 362 15.27 -18.92 -11.41
C GLN A 362 15.09 -19.58 -12.78
N LEU A 363 15.39 -18.90 -13.88
CA LEU A 363 15.26 -19.46 -15.23
C LEU A 363 16.29 -20.57 -15.49
N TYR A 364 17.52 -20.44 -15.00
CA TYR A 364 18.50 -21.52 -15.01
C TYR A 364 18.00 -22.75 -14.22
N TYR A 365 17.37 -22.52 -13.06
CA TYR A 365 16.79 -23.59 -12.25
C TYR A 365 15.61 -24.28 -12.98
N GLU A 366 14.75 -23.51 -13.64
CA GLU A 366 13.67 -24.06 -14.49
C GLU A 366 14.20 -24.88 -15.67
N LEU A 367 15.36 -24.50 -16.22
CA LEU A 367 16.05 -25.24 -17.27
C LEU A 367 16.83 -26.45 -16.75
N ASP A 368 16.82 -26.71 -15.43
CA ASP A 368 17.58 -27.78 -14.76
C ASP A 368 19.11 -27.62 -14.85
N LYS A 369 19.58 -26.37 -15.03
CA LYS A 369 21.01 -26.03 -15.04
C LYS A 369 21.46 -25.66 -13.63
N LEU A 370 21.42 -26.64 -12.72
CA LEU A 370 21.61 -26.42 -11.28
C LEU A 370 22.91 -25.67 -10.90
N PRO A 371 24.09 -25.98 -11.47
CA PRO A 371 25.32 -25.24 -11.13
C PRO A 371 25.24 -23.76 -11.48
N LEU A 372 24.76 -23.44 -12.69
CA LEU A 372 24.60 -22.06 -13.15
C LEU A 372 23.54 -21.33 -12.32
N ALA A 373 22.41 -21.99 -12.05
CA ALA A 373 21.37 -21.43 -11.18
C ALA A 373 21.94 -21.06 -9.80
N PHE A 374 22.70 -21.97 -9.20
CA PHE A 374 23.32 -21.73 -7.90
C PHE A 374 24.32 -20.57 -7.93
N GLU A 375 25.23 -20.54 -8.90
CA GLU A 375 26.21 -19.47 -9.06
C GLU A 375 25.55 -18.10 -9.27
N THR A 376 24.54 -18.02 -10.15
CA THR A 376 23.80 -16.77 -10.38
C THR A 376 23.03 -16.31 -9.14
N LEU A 377 22.43 -17.23 -8.37
CA LEU A 377 21.76 -16.87 -7.11
C LEU A 377 22.75 -16.37 -6.06
N LEU A 378 23.95 -16.93 -5.98
CA LEU A 378 25.01 -16.41 -5.11
C LEU A 378 25.42 -14.98 -5.50
N LEU A 379 25.52 -14.67 -6.80
CA LEU A 379 25.74 -13.29 -7.25
C LEU A 379 24.59 -12.38 -6.81
N GLY A 380 23.35 -12.84 -6.90
CA GLY A 380 22.19 -12.12 -6.38
C GLY A 380 22.28 -11.84 -4.88
N LEU A 381 22.69 -12.81 -4.07
CA LEU A 381 22.92 -12.61 -2.63
C LEU A 381 24.03 -11.61 -2.35
N VAL A 382 25.14 -11.66 -3.09
CA VAL A 382 26.22 -10.69 -2.95
C VAL A 382 25.73 -9.28 -3.27
N CYS A 383 25.00 -9.08 -4.38
CA CYS A 383 24.42 -7.77 -4.72
C CYS A 383 23.45 -7.29 -3.63
N GLY A 384 22.56 -8.16 -3.16
CA GLY A 384 21.59 -7.82 -2.14
C GLY A 384 22.19 -7.60 -0.74
N SER A 385 23.41 -8.07 -0.47
CA SER A 385 24.08 -7.86 0.82
C SER A 385 24.47 -6.40 1.09
N TYR A 386 24.45 -5.55 0.04
CA TYR A 386 24.67 -4.11 0.16
C TYR A 386 23.41 -3.33 0.57
N LEU A 387 22.25 -4.00 0.65
CA LEU A 387 21.01 -3.40 1.14
C LEU A 387 21.06 -3.32 2.67
N ASP A 388 20.32 -2.38 3.26
CA ASP A 388 20.15 -2.35 4.70
C ASP A 388 19.38 -3.60 5.20
N LYS A 389 19.59 -3.95 6.48
CA LYS A 389 19.08 -5.20 7.05
C LYS A 389 17.55 -5.30 7.02
N GLU A 390 16.84 -4.18 7.12
CA GLU A 390 15.38 -4.16 7.03
C GLU A 390 14.94 -4.47 5.60
N MET A 391 15.54 -3.83 4.61
CA MET A 391 15.26 -4.07 3.19
C MET A 391 15.66 -5.50 2.75
N ILE A 392 16.74 -6.07 3.30
CA ILE A 392 17.08 -7.49 3.09
C ILE A 392 15.92 -8.39 3.53
N ARG A 393 15.37 -8.18 4.72
CA ARG A 393 14.30 -9.02 5.30
C ARG A 393 12.96 -8.87 4.58
N GLN A 394 12.69 -7.69 4.00
CA GLN A 394 11.42 -7.39 3.33
C GLN A 394 11.46 -7.62 1.80
N SER A 395 12.61 -7.92 1.23
CA SER A 395 12.79 -8.06 -0.22
C SER A 395 12.81 -9.52 -0.69
N SER A 396 12.95 -9.68 -2.01
CA SER A 396 13.16 -10.97 -2.66
C SER A 396 14.51 -11.62 -2.32
N PHE A 397 15.41 -10.95 -1.59
CA PHE A 397 16.64 -11.54 -1.06
C PHE A 397 16.38 -12.87 -0.34
N MET A 398 15.32 -12.89 0.47
CA MET A 398 14.93 -14.06 1.24
C MET A 398 14.52 -15.23 0.33
N GLN A 399 13.90 -14.95 -0.83
CA GLN A 399 13.58 -15.98 -1.83
C GLN A 399 14.83 -16.52 -2.53
N ILE A 400 15.81 -15.63 -2.82
CA ILE A 400 17.10 -16.02 -3.40
C ILE A 400 17.83 -16.94 -2.43
N ALA A 401 17.88 -16.59 -1.14
CA ALA A 401 18.53 -17.38 -0.09
C ALA A 401 17.90 -18.77 0.05
N ALA A 402 16.57 -18.84 0.09
CA ALA A 402 15.83 -20.11 0.15
C ALA A 402 16.15 -21.01 -1.06
N LEU A 403 16.11 -20.47 -2.27
CA LEU A 403 16.38 -21.24 -3.48
C LEU A 403 17.86 -21.64 -3.59
N ALA A 404 18.79 -20.76 -3.23
CA ALA A 404 20.22 -21.06 -3.22
C ALA A 404 20.53 -22.22 -2.26
N LEU A 405 19.99 -22.21 -1.04
CA LEU A 405 20.14 -23.31 -0.09
C LEU A 405 19.50 -24.61 -0.62
N TYR A 406 18.32 -24.52 -1.21
CA TYR A 406 17.61 -25.67 -1.76
C TYR A 406 18.40 -26.35 -2.90
N ILE A 407 18.94 -25.55 -3.84
CA ILE A 407 19.78 -26.07 -4.92
C ILE A 407 21.13 -26.55 -4.37
N GLY A 408 21.73 -25.78 -3.47
CA GLY A 408 23.00 -26.09 -2.83
C GLY A 408 22.99 -27.45 -2.14
N LYS A 409 21.91 -27.79 -1.43
CA LYS A 409 21.71 -29.12 -0.81
C LYS A 409 21.77 -30.29 -1.81
N GLN A 410 21.52 -30.04 -3.10
CA GLN A 410 21.55 -31.06 -4.14
C GLN A 410 22.92 -31.19 -4.81
N ILE A 411 23.71 -30.12 -4.88
CA ILE A 411 24.93 -30.07 -5.71
C ILE A 411 26.22 -29.75 -4.94
N LYS A 412 26.14 -29.35 -3.67
CA LYS A 412 27.30 -28.98 -2.83
C LYS A 412 27.46 -29.92 -1.63
N SER A 413 28.67 -30.01 -1.12
CA SER A 413 28.95 -30.72 0.12
C SER A 413 28.43 -29.96 1.34
N LYS A 414 28.20 -30.68 2.45
CA LYS A 414 27.80 -30.06 3.73
C LYS A 414 28.76 -28.96 4.19
N LYS A 415 30.07 -29.14 3.96
CA LYS A 415 31.08 -28.16 4.35
C LYS A 415 30.99 -26.88 3.53
N GLU A 416 30.72 -26.98 2.23
CA GLU A 416 30.52 -25.81 1.36
C GLU A 416 29.21 -25.08 1.69
N LEU A 417 28.15 -25.83 2.03
CA LEU A 417 26.87 -25.22 2.43
C LEU A 417 26.97 -24.47 3.75
N LEU A 418 27.77 -24.97 4.69
CA LEU A 418 27.98 -24.31 5.98
C LEU A 418 28.53 -22.88 5.81
N VAL A 419 29.38 -22.64 4.80
CA VAL A 419 29.87 -21.28 4.48
C VAL A 419 28.73 -20.36 4.04
N LEU A 420 27.79 -20.87 3.23
CA LEU A 420 26.61 -20.10 2.82
C LEU A 420 25.68 -19.84 4.02
N GLU A 421 25.46 -20.84 4.87
CA GLU A 421 24.62 -20.71 6.07
C GLU A 421 25.18 -19.69 7.07
N GLU A 422 26.49 -19.72 7.33
CA GLU A 422 27.19 -18.72 8.16
C GLU A 422 27.06 -17.31 7.58
N GLN A 423 27.18 -17.16 6.26
CA GLN A 423 27.06 -15.88 5.59
C GLN A 423 25.62 -15.33 5.64
N LEU A 424 24.62 -16.20 5.51
CA LEU A 424 23.20 -15.84 5.65
C LEU A 424 22.87 -15.41 7.08
N ALA A 425 23.43 -16.07 8.10
CA ALA A 425 23.28 -15.64 9.49
C ALA A 425 23.81 -14.21 9.71
N LEU A 426 24.94 -13.87 9.08
CA LEU A 426 25.54 -12.54 9.18
C LEU A 426 24.68 -11.46 8.49
N TRP A 427 24.17 -11.74 7.30
CA TRP A 427 23.37 -10.79 6.52
C TRP A 427 21.93 -10.63 7.04
N ILE A 428 21.27 -11.74 7.34
CA ILE A 428 19.85 -11.76 7.72
C ILE A 428 19.69 -11.58 9.23
N GLY A 429 20.50 -12.26 10.04
CA GLY A 429 20.40 -12.35 11.50
C GLY A 429 20.28 -13.80 11.98
N ASP A 430 20.37 -14.02 13.30
CA ASP A 430 20.40 -15.36 13.91
C ASP A 430 19.10 -16.17 13.67
N ASP A 431 17.99 -15.46 13.44
CA ASP A 431 16.65 -15.99 13.11
C ASP A 431 16.50 -16.39 11.63
N TRP A 432 17.56 -16.36 10.81
CA TRP A 432 17.48 -16.60 9.36
C TRP A 432 16.82 -17.94 9.00
N GLN A 433 17.05 -18.99 9.80
CA GLN A 433 16.48 -20.33 9.54
C GLN A 433 14.96 -20.34 9.67
N GLU A 434 14.44 -19.65 10.68
CA GLU A 434 12.99 -19.54 10.93
C GLU A 434 12.34 -18.71 9.84
N LEU A 435 12.98 -17.61 9.44
CA LEU A 435 12.49 -16.74 8.37
C LEU A 435 12.40 -17.45 7.01
N LEU A 436 13.38 -18.30 6.68
CA LEU A 436 13.36 -19.07 5.43
C LEU A 436 12.40 -20.26 5.46
N GLN A 437 11.86 -20.62 6.62
CA GLN A 437 10.85 -21.67 6.80
C GLN A 437 9.42 -21.12 6.91
N SER A 438 9.24 -19.80 6.85
CA SER A 438 7.93 -19.15 6.93
C SER A 438 7.04 -19.40 5.69
N ASP A 439 5.72 -19.34 5.92
CA ASP A 439 4.69 -19.56 4.89
C ASP A 439 4.88 -18.63 3.67
N GLY A 440 5.02 -19.24 2.48
CA GLY A 440 5.23 -18.52 1.21
C GLY A 440 6.59 -18.80 0.56
N MET A 441 7.60 -19.21 1.34
CA MET A 441 8.93 -19.55 0.81
C MET A 441 8.98 -20.89 0.06
N GLU A 442 8.06 -21.80 0.34
CA GLU A 442 7.93 -23.07 -0.39
C GLU A 442 7.74 -22.84 -1.90
N LYS A 443 7.02 -21.78 -2.28
CA LYS A 443 6.75 -21.42 -3.69
C LYS A 443 8.03 -21.05 -4.46
N ALA A 444 9.06 -20.56 -3.78
CA ALA A 444 10.34 -20.20 -4.42
C ALA A 444 11.07 -21.44 -4.97
N THR A 445 10.83 -22.62 -4.38
CA THR A 445 11.46 -23.88 -4.78
C THR A 445 10.68 -24.66 -5.85
N VAL A 446 9.49 -24.17 -6.24
CA VAL A 446 8.62 -24.86 -7.21
C VAL A 446 9.07 -24.55 -8.64
N ARG A 447 9.39 -25.59 -9.41
CA ARG A 447 9.63 -25.46 -10.86
C ARG A 447 8.31 -25.31 -11.63
N ARG A 448 8.27 -24.35 -12.56
CA ARG A 448 7.21 -24.31 -13.58
C ARG A 448 7.42 -25.45 -14.58
N LYS A 449 6.36 -26.17 -14.95
CA LYS A 449 6.44 -27.36 -15.83
C LYS A 449 7.15 -27.02 -17.16
N LYS A 450 8.20 -27.77 -17.51
CA LYS A 450 8.79 -27.78 -18.86
C LYS A 450 7.76 -28.31 -19.86
N THR A 451 7.72 -27.74 -21.06
CA THR A 451 7.05 -28.38 -22.21
C THR A 451 8.04 -29.27 -22.95
N LEU A 452 7.57 -30.42 -23.47
CA LEU A 452 8.35 -31.47 -24.16
C LEU A 452 9.23 -30.98 -25.33
N PHE A 453 9.09 -29.73 -25.77
CA PHE A 453 9.77 -29.15 -26.93
C PHE A 453 11.00 -28.28 -26.59
N GLU A 454 11.42 -28.22 -25.34
CA GLU A 454 12.57 -27.38 -24.92
C GLU A 454 13.91 -28.13 -24.84
N THR A 455 13.93 -29.41 -25.23
CA THR A 455 15.16 -30.19 -25.42
C THR A 455 15.64 -30.11 -26.88
N THR A 456 16.16 -28.94 -27.26
CA THR A 456 17.16 -28.79 -28.34
C THR A 456 18.06 -27.59 -28.06
#